data_AF-A0A0P6YNH9-F1
#
_entry.id   AF-A0A0P6YNH9-F1
#
_cell.length_a   1.000
_cell.length_b   1.000
_cell.length_c   1.000
_cell.angle_alpha   90.00
_cell.angle_beta   90.00
_cell.angle_gamma   90.00
#
_symmetry.space_group_name_H-M   'P 1'
#
loop_
_entity.id
_entity.type
_entity.pdbx_description
1 polymer ?
#
loop_
_entity_poly.entity_id
_entity_poly.type
_entity_poly.pdbx_seq_one_letter_code
_entity_poly.pdbx_strand_id
1 'polypeptide(L)'
;MTDALWSLIAFVLTLAVLSYAIGDNPLFRIAIYTFIGISAGYFAAILIDQVIIPRLITPLLSPSASVGLMAIPLLLSLLLLARLSRRLSFLGSLPMAFLVGVGAAVIINGALFGTLFTQVRAAGLPFTPAQSSPSGWLTGIVLLFGTMTTLVYFQFTGRREPGKGIVRSPWVEWMARIGQVFIAITLGAFFAGVILASLTVLIGRLDFILQSINTLAP
;
A
#
# COMPACT_ATOMS: atom_id res chain seq x y z
N MET A 1 -10.74 9.32 -34.63
CA MET A 1 -9.70 8.34 -35.05
C MET A 1 -8.82 7.92 -33.87
N THR A 2 -8.43 8.83 -32.97
CA THR A 2 -7.69 8.53 -31.75
C THR A 2 -8.42 7.58 -30.80
N ASP A 3 -9.73 7.77 -30.62
CA ASP A 3 -10.50 7.02 -29.62
C ASP A 3 -10.67 5.55 -30.02
N ALA A 4 -10.88 5.29 -31.31
CA ALA A 4 -10.94 3.93 -31.85
C ALA A 4 -9.60 3.19 -31.66
N LEU A 5 -8.48 3.87 -31.88
CA LEU A 5 -7.15 3.29 -31.71
C LEU A 5 -6.86 2.97 -30.24
N TRP A 6 -7.21 3.88 -29.32
CA TRP A 6 -7.10 3.62 -27.87
C TRP A 6 -8.02 2.51 -27.41
N SER A 7 -9.25 2.43 -27.95
CA SER A 7 -10.18 1.34 -27.63
C SER A 7 -9.66 -0.02 -28.09
N LEU A 8 -9.04 -0.09 -29.27
CA LEU A 8 -8.45 -1.32 -29.80
C LEU A 8 -7.23 -1.76 -28.98
N ILE A 9 -6.37 -0.82 -28.59
CA ILE A 9 -5.25 -1.10 -27.68
C ILE A 9 -5.77 -1.63 -26.33
N ALA A 10 -6.77 -0.98 -25.74
CA ALA A 10 -7.38 -1.39 -24.48
C ALA A 10 -8.04 -2.79 -24.60
N PHE A 11 -8.69 -3.08 -25.72
CA PHE A 11 -9.26 -4.39 -26.03
C PHE A 11 -8.20 -5.49 -26.08
N VAL A 12 -7.15 -5.30 -26.87
CA VAL A 12 -6.04 -6.26 -27.00
C VAL A 12 -5.35 -6.48 -25.65
N LEU A 13 -5.07 -5.42 -24.89
CA LEU A 13 -4.49 -5.53 -23.56
C LEU A 13 -5.41 -6.26 -22.58
N THR A 14 -6.71 -6.00 -22.62
CA THR A 14 -7.69 -6.69 -21.76
C THR A 14 -7.71 -8.18 -22.06
N LEU A 15 -7.72 -8.58 -23.34
CA LEU A 15 -7.62 -9.99 -23.75
C LEU A 15 -6.28 -10.61 -23.33
N ALA A 16 -5.18 -9.89 -23.49
CA ALA A 16 -3.86 -10.37 -23.11
C ALA A 16 -3.76 -10.65 -21.60
N VAL A 17 -4.35 -9.80 -20.76
CA VAL A 17 -4.44 -10.02 -19.31
C VAL A 17 -5.36 -11.19 -18.98
N LEU A 18 -6.55 -11.25 -19.60
CA LEU A 18 -7.52 -12.31 -19.36
C LEU A 18 -7.04 -13.70 -19.82
N SER A 19 -6.10 -13.75 -20.77
CA SER A 19 -5.45 -14.98 -21.22
C SER A 19 -4.81 -15.78 -20.08
N TYR A 20 -4.46 -15.15 -18.96
CA TYR A 20 -3.96 -15.83 -17.79
C TYR A 20 -4.93 -16.88 -17.24
N ALA A 21 -6.25 -16.66 -17.38
CA ALA A 21 -7.26 -17.61 -16.93
C ALA A 21 -7.18 -18.97 -17.65
N ILE A 22 -6.58 -19.01 -18.85
CA ILE A 22 -6.42 -20.21 -19.69
C ILE A 22 -5.04 -20.85 -19.45
N GLY A 23 -4.11 -20.15 -18.79
CA GLY A 23 -2.75 -20.61 -18.51
C GLY A 23 -1.70 -19.51 -18.71
N ASP A 24 -0.44 -19.87 -18.48
CA ASP A 24 0.70 -18.96 -18.56
C ASP A 24 1.16 -18.77 -20.03
N ASN A 25 0.47 -17.90 -20.76
CA ASN A 25 0.67 -17.66 -22.19
C ASN A 25 1.66 -16.50 -22.47
N PRO A 26 2.36 -16.48 -23.62
CA PRO A 26 3.29 -15.40 -23.97
C PRO A 26 2.59 -14.03 -24.07
N LEU A 27 1.32 -14.00 -24.49
CA LEU A 27 0.51 -12.77 -24.56
C LEU A 27 0.34 -12.11 -23.17
N PHE A 28 0.07 -12.92 -22.15
CA PHE A 28 -0.04 -12.44 -20.77
C PHE A 28 1.28 -11.87 -20.26
N ARG A 29 2.40 -12.56 -20.56
CA ARG A 29 3.74 -12.09 -20.17
C ARG A 29 4.09 -10.75 -20.80
N ILE A 30 3.76 -10.55 -22.07
CA ILE A 30 3.94 -9.26 -22.75
C ILE A 30 3.15 -8.17 -22.02
N ALA A 31 1.87 -8.41 -21.72
CA ALA A 31 1.03 -7.42 -21.02
C ALA A 31 1.63 -7.05 -19.65
N ILE A 32 2.10 -8.03 -18.88
CA ILE A 32 2.75 -7.78 -17.58
C ILE A 32 4.06 -7.03 -17.73
N TYR A 33 4.94 -7.43 -18.65
CA TYR A 33 6.23 -6.74 -18.84
C TYR A 33 6.03 -5.30 -19.30
N THR A 34 5.07 -5.06 -20.19
CA THR A 34 4.69 -3.69 -20.58
C THR A 34 4.15 -2.90 -19.39
N PHE A 35 3.26 -3.49 -18.58
CA PHE A 35 2.72 -2.83 -17.40
C PHE A 35 3.81 -2.47 -16.37
N ILE A 36 4.71 -3.40 -16.07
CA ILE A 36 5.84 -3.17 -15.17
C ILE A 36 6.78 -2.11 -15.74
N GLY A 37 7.10 -2.19 -17.04
CA GLY A 37 7.96 -1.24 -17.73
C GLY A 37 7.40 0.19 -17.71
N ILE A 38 6.11 0.36 -18.01
CA ILE A 38 5.43 1.66 -17.96
C ILE A 38 5.41 2.18 -16.52
N SER A 39 5.10 1.32 -15.54
CA SER A 39 5.08 1.71 -14.13
C SER A 39 6.46 2.21 -13.68
N ALA A 40 7.52 1.46 -13.99
CA ALA A 40 8.89 1.83 -13.67
C ALA A 40 9.32 3.13 -14.38
N GLY A 41 8.96 3.29 -15.66
CA GLY A 41 9.22 4.50 -16.44
C GLY A 41 8.52 5.73 -15.87
N TYR A 42 7.25 5.58 -15.47
CA TYR A 42 6.48 6.65 -14.83
C TYR A 42 7.12 7.08 -13.50
N PHE A 43 7.49 6.11 -12.64
CA PHE A 43 8.22 6.42 -11.41
C PHE A 43 9.57 7.09 -11.67
N ALA A 44 10.31 6.64 -12.69
CA ALA A 44 11.58 7.26 -13.08
C ALA A 44 11.38 8.72 -13.52
N ALA A 45 10.34 9.00 -14.33
CA ALA A 45 10.00 10.35 -14.75
C ALA A 45 9.67 11.26 -13.55
N ILE A 46 8.83 10.78 -12.62
CA ILE A 46 8.53 11.50 -11.37
C ILE A 46 9.81 11.80 -10.59
N LEU A 47 10.70 10.81 -10.43
CA LEU A 47 11.95 11.01 -9.69
C LEU A 47 12.85 12.04 -10.39
N ILE A 48 12.93 12.02 -11.71
CA ILE A 48 13.71 13.00 -12.47
C ILE A 48 13.16 14.40 -12.24
N ASP A 49 11.86 14.61 -12.44
CA ASP A 49 11.23 15.93 -12.40
C ASP A 49 11.07 16.48 -10.98
N GLN A 50 10.75 15.64 -10.01
CA GLN A 50 10.42 16.08 -8.65
C GLN A 50 11.59 15.96 -7.66
N VAL A 51 12.62 15.17 -8.00
CA VAL A 51 13.74 14.90 -7.08
C VAL A 51 15.07 15.30 -7.71
N ILE A 52 15.45 14.70 -8.83
CA ILE A 52 16.81 14.88 -9.40
C ILE A 52 17.01 16.31 -9.91
N ILE A 53 16.13 16.80 -10.80
CA ILE A 53 16.24 18.16 -11.34
C ILE A 53 16.21 19.20 -10.21
N PRO A 54 15.16 19.27 -9.35
CA PRO A 54 15.02 20.35 -8.38
C PRO A 54 15.96 20.24 -7.17
N ARG A 55 16.42 19.04 -6.80
CA ARG A 55 17.27 18.86 -5.61
C ARG A 55 18.76 18.70 -5.94
N LEU A 56 19.10 18.30 -7.16
CA LEU A 56 20.49 18.13 -7.59
C LEU A 56 20.88 19.14 -8.66
N ILE A 57 20.13 19.25 -9.76
CA ILE A 57 20.61 20.01 -10.94
C ILE A 57 20.41 21.53 -10.76
N THR A 58 19.21 21.98 -10.40
CA THR A 58 18.92 23.42 -10.25
C THR A 58 19.79 24.13 -9.19
N PRO A 59 20.07 23.54 -8.00
CA PRO A 59 20.99 24.17 -7.05
C PRO A 59 22.46 24.17 -7.51
N LEU A 60 22.93 23.20 -8.31
CA LEU A 60 24.30 23.22 -8.87
C LEU A 60 24.52 24.38 -9.84
N LEU A 61 23.46 24.80 -10.55
CA LEU A 61 23.50 25.86 -11.55
C LEU A 61 23.24 27.25 -10.95
N SER A 62 22.83 27.32 -9.67
CA SER A 62 22.45 28.58 -9.01
C SER A 62 23.63 29.16 -8.19
N PRO A 63 24.10 30.39 -8.46
CA PRO A 63 25.29 30.97 -7.79
C PRO A 63 25.13 31.25 -6.29
N SER A 64 23.91 31.21 -5.74
CA SER A 64 23.58 31.54 -4.35
C SER A 64 23.38 30.33 -3.45
N ALA A 65 23.61 29.11 -3.95
CA ALA A 65 23.38 27.90 -3.18
C ALA A 65 24.39 27.79 -2.02
N SER A 66 23.89 27.62 -0.80
CA SER A 66 24.69 27.29 0.38
C SER A 66 25.34 25.91 0.19
N VAL A 67 26.53 25.91 -0.42
CA VAL A 67 27.31 24.71 -0.80
C VAL A 67 27.42 23.69 0.33
N GLY A 68 27.41 24.14 1.60
CA GLY A 68 27.47 23.27 2.77
C GLY A 68 26.29 22.30 2.94
N LEU A 69 25.05 22.70 2.60
CA LEU A 69 23.87 21.81 2.71
C LEU A 69 23.77 20.81 1.55
N MET A 70 24.40 21.12 0.42
CA MET A 70 24.38 20.32 -0.80
C MET A 70 25.50 19.26 -0.84
N ALA A 71 26.60 19.49 -0.12
CA ALA A 71 27.73 18.59 -0.06
C ALA A 71 27.32 17.18 0.44
N ILE A 72 26.39 17.10 1.39
CA ILE A 72 25.99 15.82 2.00
C ILE A 72 25.21 14.93 1.01
N PRO A 73 24.11 15.39 0.35
CA PRO A 73 23.41 14.58 -0.66
C PRO A 73 24.30 14.18 -1.84
N LEU A 74 25.17 15.09 -2.29
CA LEU A 74 26.04 14.85 -3.44
C LEU A 74 27.15 13.85 -3.11
N LEU A 75 27.77 13.96 -1.93
CA LEU A 75 28.72 12.99 -1.42
C LEU A 75 28.07 11.61 -1.26
N LEU A 76 26.89 11.53 -0.65
CA LEU A 76 26.15 10.27 -0.49
C LEU A 76 25.79 9.63 -1.83
N SER A 77 25.39 10.44 -2.82
CA SER A 77 25.10 9.97 -4.18
C SER A 77 26.35 9.42 -4.87
N LEU A 78 27.49 10.09 -4.72
CA LEU A 78 28.77 9.66 -5.29
C LEU A 78 29.31 8.41 -4.60
N LEU A 79 29.18 8.31 -3.27
CA LEU A 79 29.49 7.10 -2.50
C LEU A 79 28.59 5.93 -2.88
N LEU A 80 27.35 6.18 -3.31
CA LEU A 80 26.44 5.15 -3.79
C LEU A 80 26.93 4.58 -5.13
N LEU A 81 27.44 5.43 -6.04
CA LEU A 81 28.08 4.97 -7.29
C LEU A 81 29.30 4.07 -7.03
N ALA A 82 30.04 4.31 -5.94
CA ALA A 82 31.17 3.48 -5.53
C ALA A 82 30.77 2.02 -5.21
N ARG A 83 29.47 1.75 -4.96
CA ARG A 83 28.93 0.39 -4.80
C ARG A 83 28.93 -0.43 -6.09
N LEU A 84 28.99 0.20 -7.26
CA LEU A 84 29.06 -0.49 -8.55
C LEU A 84 30.42 -1.22 -8.73
N SER A 85 31.45 -0.79 -7.99
CA SER A 85 32.76 -1.46 -7.95
C SER A 85 32.83 -2.46 -6.80
N ARG A 86 33.26 -3.69 -7.11
CA ARG A 86 33.44 -4.78 -6.13
C ARG A 86 34.52 -4.47 -5.07
N ARG A 87 35.43 -3.51 -5.32
CA ARG A 87 36.53 -3.13 -4.42
C ARG A 87 36.19 -1.97 -3.47
N LEU A 88 35.23 -1.11 -3.82
CA LEU A 88 34.85 0.08 -3.03
C LEU A 88 33.45 -0.04 -2.41
N SER A 89 32.86 -1.24 -2.43
CA SER A 89 31.50 -1.52 -1.94
C SER A 89 31.27 -1.14 -0.47
N PHE A 90 32.32 -1.12 0.34
CA PHE A 90 32.25 -0.70 1.74
C PHE A 90 31.83 0.76 1.90
N LEU A 91 32.32 1.67 1.04
CA LEU A 91 31.94 3.09 1.07
C LEU A 91 30.47 3.30 0.66
N GLY A 92 29.92 2.41 -0.17
CA GLY A 92 28.50 2.40 -0.55
C GLY A 92 27.55 1.84 0.51
N SER A 93 28.07 1.27 1.61
CA SER A 93 27.24 0.75 2.71
C SER A 93 26.57 1.86 3.53
N LEU A 94 27.23 3.01 3.66
CA LEU A 94 26.74 4.15 4.44
C LEU A 94 25.53 4.84 3.78
N PRO A 95 25.53 5.17 2.47
CA PRO A 95 24.33 5.60 1.76
C PRO A 95 23.19 4.58 1.81
N MET A 96 23.50 3.27 1.78
CA MET A 96 22.48 2.23 1.82
C MET A 96 21.85 2.08 3.21
N ALA A 97 22.64 2.16 4.28
CA ALA A 97 22.13 2.21 5.65
C ALA A 97 21.24 3.45 5.85
N PHE A 98 21.64 4.60 5.30
CA PHE A 98 20.82 5.81 5.30
C PHE A 98 19.51 5.61 4.54
N LEU A 99 19.53 5.05 3.32
CA LEU A 99 18.33 4.79 2.52
C LEU A 99 17.37 3.81 3.23
N VAL A 100 17.89 2.74 3.84
CA VAL A 100 17.07 1.79 4.62
C VAL A 100 16.50 2.47 5.86
N GLY A 101 17.28 3.26 6.59
CA GLY A 101 16.83 4.00 7.76
C GLY A 101 15.73 5.01 7.42
N VAL A 102 15.90 5.80 6.36
CA VAL A 102 14.88 6.73 5.85
C VAL A 102 13.65 5.96 5.36
N GLY A 103 13.83 4.86 4.62
CA GLY A 103 12.72 4.03 4.14
C GLY A 103 11.90 3.45 5.29
N ALA A 104 12.56 2.90 6.32
CA ALA A 104 11.92 2.41 7.53
C ALA A 104 11.18 3.55 8.26
N ALA A 105 11.80 4.72 8.40
CA ALA A 105 11.18 5.89 9.03
C ALA A 105 9.93 6.36 8.26
N VAL A 106 9.98 6.40 6.93
CA VAL A 106 8.83 6.76 6.07
C VAL A 106 7.70 5.74 6.22
N ILE A 107 8.01 4.43 6.24
CA ILE A 107 7.00 3.39 6.46
C ILE A 107 6.36 3.53 7.84
N ILE A 108 7.16 3.71 8.89
CA ILE A 108 6.66 3.88 10.26
C ILE A 108 5.79 5.13 10.36
N ASN A 109 6.24 6.25 9.80
CA ASN A 109 5.49 7.50 9.80
C ASN A 109 4.18 7.35 9.00
N GLY A 110 4.24 6.76 7.81
CA GLY A 110 3.07 6.47 6.97
C GLY A 110 2.06 5.57 7.68
N ALA A 111 2.51 4.54 8.40
CA ALA A 111 1.64 3.71 9.22
C ALA A 111 1.05 4.51 10.41
N LEU A 112 1.88 5.24 11.15
CA LEU A 112 1.43 5.95 12.35
C LEU A 112 0.40 7.05 12.03
N PHE A 113 0.71 7.91 11.06
CA PHE A 113 -0.14 9.05 10.70
C PHE A 113 -1.21 8.67 9.69
N GLY A 114 -0.92 7.75 8.76
CA GLY A 114 -1.89 7.30 7.76
C GLY A 114 -2.95 6.37 8.34
N THR A 115 -2.57 5.47 9.25
CA THR A 115 -3.51 4.48 9.81
C THR A 115 -3.81 4.74 11.27
N LEU A 116 -2.85 4.59 12.19
CA LEU A 116 -3.13 4.55 13.63
C LEU A 116 -3.80 5.82 14.14
N PHE A 117 -3.25 6.99 13.81
CA PHE A 117 -3.81 8.26 14.28
C PHE A 117 -5.17 8.56 13.65
N THR A 118 -5.34 8.26 12.37
CA THR A 118 -6.63 8.37 11.67
C THR A 118 -7.68 7.45 12.31
N GLN A 119 -7.32 6.22 12.67
CA GLN A 119 -8.20 5.25 13.31
C GLN A 119 -8.57 5.68 14.75
N VAL A 120 -7.61 6.16 15.54
CA VAL A 120 -7.86 6.66 16.90
C VAL A 120 -8.80 7.88 16.85
N ARG A 121 -8.57 8.81 15.91
CA ARG A 121 -9.47 9.95 15.71
C ARG A 121 -10.86 9.50 15.29
N ALA A 122 -10.95 8.59 14.32
CA ALA A 122 -12.21 8.05 13.83
C ALA A 122 -13.03 7.36 14.95
N ALA A 123 -12.35 6.63 15.85
CA ALA A 123 -13.00 6.01 17.00
C ALA A 123 -13.55 7.04 18.01
N GLY A 124 -12.96 8.24 18.07
CA GLY A 124 -13.41 9.34 18.92
C GLY A 124 -14.53 10.21 18.32
N LEU A 125 -14.71 10.21 16.99
CA LEU A 125 -15.69 11.07 16.31
C LEU A 125 -17.14 10.94 16.83
N PRO A 126 -17.67 9.74 17.12
CA PRO A 126 -19.06 9.58 17.58
C PRO A 126 -19.34 10.22 18.95
N PHE A 127 -18.30 10.51 19.73
CA PHE A 127 -18.40 11.13 21.06
C PHE A 127 -18.24 12.66 21.02
N THR A 128 -18.06 13.25 19.83
CA THR A 128 -17.92 14.69 19.69
C THR A 128 -19.29 15.39 19.65
N PRO A 129 -19.43 16.61 20.23
CA PRO A 129 -20.71 17.34 20.25
C PRO A 129 -21.29 17.63 18.86
N ALA A 130 -20.45 17.63 17.81
CA ALA A 130 -20.86 17.89 16.44
C ALA A 130 -21.54 16.68 15.76
N GLN A 131 -21.31 15.46 16.27
CA GLN A 131 -21.85 14.21 15.70
C GLN A 131 -22.65 13.41 16.72
N SER A 132 -22.91 13.99 17.90
CA SER A 132 -23.64 13.37 19.00
C SER A 132 -25.14 13.28 18.70
N SER A 133 -25.51 12.37 17.80
CA SER A 133 -26.88 11.88 17.63
C SER A 133 -27.11 10.63 18.49
N PRO A 134 -28.34 10.31 18.92
CA PRO A 134 -28.62 9.08 19.68
C PRO A 134 -28.11 7.81 18.99
N SER A 135 -28.20 7.75 17.65
CA SER A 135 -27.62 6.69 16.82
C SER A 135 -26.08 6.70 16.78
N GLY A 136 -25.47 7.89 16.83
CA GLY A 136 -24.03 8.08 16.89
C GLY A 136 -23.43 7.55 18.19
N TRP A 137 -24.07 7.80 19.33
CA TRP A 137 -23.63 7.26 20.63
C TRP A 137 -23.65 5.74 20.68
N LEU A 138 -24.72 5.11 20.18
CA LEU A 138 -24.81 3.66 20.08
C LEU A 138 -23.67 3.10 19.21
N THR A 139 -23.45 3.73 18.05
CA THR A 139 -22.37 3.34 17.12
C THR A 139 -20.99 3.48 17.78
N GLY A 140 -20.75 4.58 18.51
CA GLY A 140 -19.51 4.82 19.24
C GLY A 140 -19.25 3.77 20.32
N ILE A 141 -20.28 3.41 21.10
CA ILE A 141 -20.17 2.37 22.14
C ILE A 141 -19.86 1.01 21.52
N VAL A 142 -20.57 0.63 20.45
CA VAL A 142 -20.33 -0.64 19.74
C VAL A 142 -18.91 -0.68 19.16
N LEU A 143 -18.44 0.42 18.57
CA LEU A 143 -17.10 0.52 18.01
C LEU A 143 -16.02 0.45 19.09
N LEU A 144 -16.19 1.17 20.21
CA LEU A 144 -15.26 1.14 21.34
C LEU A 144 -15.21 -0.24 21.98
N PHE A 145 -16.37 -0.87 22.20
CA PHE A 145 -16.44 -2.22 22.75
C PHE A 145 -15.81 -3.26 21.81
N GLY A 146 -16.11 -3.18 20.52
CA GLY A 146 -15.54 -4.05 19.49
C GLY A 146 -14.02 -3.91 19.39
N THR A 147 -13.50 -2.68 19.41
CA THR A 147 -12.05 -2.43 19.40
C THR A 147 -11.37 -2.93 20.66
N MET A 148 -11.94 -2.68 21.85
CA MET A 148 -11.38 -3.15 23.11
C MET A 148 -11.33 -4.69 23.19
N THR A 149 -12.41 -5.38 22.83
CA THR A 149 -12.45 -6.85 22.82
C THR A 149 -11.52 -7.46 21.77
N THR A 150 -11.39 -6.82 20.60
CA THR A 150 -10.43 -7.21 19.55
C THR A 150 -8.98 -7.05 20.02
N LEU A 151 -8.64 -5.96 20.72
CA LEU A 151 -7.31 -5.76 21.29
C LEU A 151 -6.99 -6.82 22.36
N VAL A 152 -7.98 -7.18 23.19
CA VAL A 152 -7.84 -8.27 24.17
C VAL A 152 -7.60 -9.62 23.49
N TYR A 153 -8.24 -9.89 22.34
CA TYR A 153 -7.96 -11.11 21.56
C TYR A 153 -6.50 -11.19 21.12
N PHE A 154 -5.95 -10.10 20.59
CA PHE A 154 -4.55 -10.00 20.14
C PHE A 154 -3.54 -9.79 21.27
N GLN A 155 -3.99 -9.64 22.52
CA GLN A 155 -3.09 -9.53 23.65
C GLN A 155 -2.41 -10.89 23.92
N PHE A 156 -1.18 -11.04 23.42
CA PHE A 156 -0.35 -12.21 23.69
C PHE A 156 0.29 -12.21 25.09
N THR A 157 0.02 -11.21 25.93
CA THR A 157 0.50 -11.09 27.32
C THR A 157 -0.26 -12.04 28.25
N GLY A 158 0.06 -13.32 28.18
CA GLY A 158 -0.22 -14.26 29.28
C GLY A 158 1.09 -14.75 29.90
N ARG A 159 1.09 -14.92 31.22
CA ARG A 159 2.23 -15.52 31.93
C ARG A 159 2.44 -16.93 31.38
N ARG A 160 3.65 -17.19 30.88
CA ARG A 160 4.10 -18.54 30.56
C ARG A 160 4.51 -19.19 31.88
N GLU A 161 3.63 -20.00 32.45
CA GLU A 161 4.04 -20.89 33.54
C GLU A 161 4.78 -22.09 32.95
N PRO A 162 5.91 -22.53 33.53
CA PRO A 162 6.59 -23.74 33.07
C PRO A 162 5.66 -24.95 33.27
N GLY A 163 5.23 -25.60 32.18
CA GLY A 163 4.45 -26.84 32.22
C GLY A 163 2.92 -26.70 32.19
N LYS A 164 2.37 -25.48 32.20
CA LYS A 164 0.97 -25.21 31.84
C LYS A 164 0.97 -24.13 30.77
N GLY A 165 0.14 -24.31 29.73
CA GLY A 165 -0.01 -23.33 28.66
C GLY A 165 -0.33 -21.92 29.19
N ILE A 166 -0.39 -20.94 28.30
CA ILE A 166 -0.65 -19.54 28.62
C ILE A 166 -1.89 -19.41 29.53
N VAL A 167 -1.70 -19.20 30.84
CA VAL A 167 -2.81 -19.07 31.79
C VAL A 167 -3.35 -17.65 31.67
N ARG A 168 -4.54 -17.51 31.07
CA ARG A 168 -5.29 -16.25 31.01
C ARG A 168 -6.36 -16.26 32.10
N SER A 169 -6.68 -15.09 32.65
CA SER A 169 -7.83 -14.94 33.54
C SER A 169 -9.12 -15.33 32.79
N PRO A 170 -10.09 -16.02 33.42
CA PRO A 170 -11.34 -16.43 32.78
C PRO A 170 -12.08 -15.27 32.10
N TRP A 171 -12.06 -14.08 32.70
CA TRP A 171 -12.67 -12.86 32.12
C TRP A 171 -12.00 -12.41 30.83
N VAL A 172 -10.67 -12.50 30.76
CA VAL A 172 -9.89 -12.12 29.57
C VAL A 172 -10.14 -13.10 28.42
N GLU A 173 -10.32 -14.38 28.73
CA GLU A 173 -10.64 -15.39 27.71
C GLU A 173 -12.03 -15.17 27.09
N TRP A 174 -13.04 -14.86 27.91
CA TRP A 174 -14.37 -14.51 27.41
C TRP A 174 -14.36 -13.26 26.53
N MET A 175 -13.68 -12.19 26.96
CA MET A 175 -13.54 -10.98 26.14
C MET A 175 -12.79 -11.25 24.83
N ALA A 176 -11.76 -12.10 24.86
CA ALA A 176 -11.02 -12.51 23.67
C ALA A 176 -11.89 -13.29 22.68
N ARG A 177 -12.77 -14.19 23.15
CA ARG A 177 -13.71 -14.90 22.25
C ARG A 177 -14.67 -13.95 21.55
N ILE A 178 -15.16 -12.92 22.25
CA ILE A 178 -15.99 -11.88 21.64
C ILE A 178 -15.19 -11.15 20.56
N GLY A 179 -13.96 -10.74 20.86
CA GLY A 179 -13.05 -10.12 19.89
C GLY A 179 -12.79 -11.01 18.66
N GLN A 180 -12.65 -12.32 18.85
CA GLN A 180 -12.49 -13.28 17.77
C GLN A 180 -13.69 -13.28 16.80
N VAL A 181 -14.92 -13.17 17.33
CA VAL A 181 -16.13 -13.08 16.50
C VAL A 181 -16.12 -11.79 15.69
N PHE A 182 -15.77 -10.65 16.30
CA PHE A 182 -15.61 -9.39 15.57
C PHE A 182 -14.57 -9.49 14.44
N ILE A 183 -13.42 -10.11 14.70
CA ILE A 183 -12.39 -10.34 13.68
C ILE A 183 -12.92 -11.25 12.56
N ALA A 184 -13.60 -12.35 12.89
CA ALA A 184 -14.16 -13.26 11.90
C ALA A 184 -15.17 -12.56 10.99
N ILE A 185 -16.06 -11.74 11.57
CA ILE A 185 -17.05 -10.96 10.82
C ILE A 185 -16.37 -9.93 9.92
N THR A 186 -15.41 -9.16 10.45
CA THR A 186 -14.72 -8.10 9.69
C THR A 186 -13.87 -8.67 8.55
N LEU A 187 -13.06 -9.71 8.81
CA LEU A 187 -12.29 -10.38 7.76
C LEU A 187 -13.21 -11.05 6.73
N GLY A 188 -14.32 -11.64 7.17
CA GLY A 188 -15.33 -12.21 6.28
C GLY A 188 -15.95 -11.15 5.36
N ALA A 189 -16.30 -9.98 5.90
CA ALA A 189 -16.80 -8.86 5.12
C ALA A 189 -15.75 -8.31 4.13
N PHE A 190 -14.49 -8.18 4.54
CA PHE A 190 -13.41 -7.78 3.63
C PHE A 190 -13.21 -8.78 2.51
N PHE A 191 -13.20 -10.08 2.82
CA PHE A 191 -13.06 -11.13 1.82
C PHE A 191 -14.22 -11.13 0.82
N ALA A 192 -15.46 -11.02 1.31
CA ALA A 192 -16.64 -10.88 0.46
C ALA A 192 -16.57 -9.62 -0.41
N GLY A 193 -16.10 -8.49 0.14
CA GLY A 193 -15.88 -7.25 -0.60
C GLY A 193 -14.84 -7.40 -1.72
N VAL A 194 -13.74 -8.10 -1.46
CA VAL A 194 -12.71 -8.39 -2.47
C VAL A 194 -13.25 -9.29 -3.58
N ILE A 195 -14.04 -10.33 -3.25
CA ILE A 195 -14.69 -11.19 -4.24
C ILE A 195 -15.70 -10.39 -5.07
N LEU A 196 -16.54 -9.58 -4.42
CA LEU A 196 -17.53 -8.79 -5.13
C LEU A 196 -16.86 -7.77 -6.05
N ALA A 197 -15.80 -7.11 -5.59
CA ALA A 197 -15.03 -6.18 -6.40
C ALA A 197 -14.36 -6.88 -7.59
N SER A 198 -13.75 -8.06 -7.37
CA SER A 198 -13.09 -8.81 -8.45
C SER A 198 -14.10 -9.32 -9.48
N LEU A 199 -15.26 -9.81 -9.05
CA LEU A 199 -16.36 -10.19 -9.95
C LEU A 199 -16.92 -9.00 -10.71
N THR A 200 -17.12 -7.86 -10.04
CA THR A 200 -17.61 -6.62 -10.68
C THR A 200 -16.63 -6.15 -11.75
N VAL A 201 -15.33 -6.17 -11.46
CA VAL A 201 -14.28 -5.83 -12.44
C VAL A 201 -14.27 -6.83 -13.59
N LEU A 202 -14.39 -8.14 -13.32
CA LEU A 202 -14.44 -9.16 -14.36
C LEU A 202 -15.64 -8.96 -15.30
N ILE A 203 -16.84 -8.76 -14.74
CA ILE A 203 -18.05 -8.47 -15.52
C ILE A 203 -17.82 -7.23 -16.39
N GLY A 204 -17.32 -6.13 -15.81
CA GLY A 204 -17.04 -4.91 -16.58
C GLY A 204 -16.02 -5.12 -17.70
N ARG A 205 -15.04 -6.02 -17.54
CA ARG A 205 -14.09 -6.37 -18.61
C ARG A 205 -14.71 -7.26 -19.68
N LEU A 206 -15.60 -8.17 -19.32
CA LEU A 206 -16.36 -8.99 -20.27
C LEU A 206 -17.33 -8.13 -21.09
N ASP A 207 -18.07 -7.24 -20.44
CA ASP A 207 -18.97 -6.28 -21.11
C ASP A 207 -18.20 -5.38 -22.09
N PHE A 208 -17.03 -4.89 -21.66
CA PHE A 208 -16.14 -4.11 -22.54
C PHE A 208 -15.68 -4.90 -23.77
N ILE A 209 -15.33 -6.18 -23.62
CA ILE A 209 -14.97 -7.05 -24.74
C ILE A 209 -16.16 -7.22 -25.70
N LEU A 210 -17.35 -7.51 -25.18
CA LEU A 210 -18.57 -7.70 -25.99
C LEU A 210 -18.93 -6.43 -26.77
N GLN A 211 -18.90 -5.27 -26.13
CA GLN A 211 -19.14 -3.98 -26.78
C GLN A 211 -18.08 -3.66 -27.83
N SER A 212 -16.81 -3.97 -27.55
CA SER A 212 -15.73 -3.77 -28.52
C SER A 212 -15.91 -4.65 -29.76
N ILE A 213 -16.34 -5.92 -29.59
CA ILE A 213 -16.63 -6.82 -30.71
C ILE A 213 -17.79 -6.27 -31.56
N ASN A 214 -18.90 -5.87 -30.93
CA ASN A 214 -20.07 -5.34 -31.65
C ASN A 214 -19.78 -4.03 -32.40
N THR A 215 -18.81 -3.24 -31.94
CA THR A 215 -18.40 -2.00 -32.63
C THR A 215 -17.38 -2.25 -33.76
N LEU A 216 -16.66 -3.38 -33.73
CA LEU A 216 -15.64 -3.75 -34.72
C LEU A 216 -16.16 -4.70 -35.81
N ALA A 217 -17.17 -5.50 -35.52
CA ALA A 217 -17.85 -6.39 -36.46
C ALA A 217 -19.32 -5.95 -36.60
N PRO A 218 -19.65 -5.07 -37.58
CA PRO A 218 -21.04 -4.71 -37.87
C PRO A 218 -21.83 -5.89 -38.42
#